data_AF-A0AAN9JH01-F1
#
_entry.id   AF-A0AAN9JH01-F1
#
_cell.length_a   1.000
_cell.length_b   1.000
_cell.length_c   1.000
_cell.angle_alpha   90.00
_cell.angle_beta   90.00
_cell.angle_gamma   90.00
#
_symmetry.space_group_name_H-M   'P 1'
#
loop_
_entity.id
_entity.type
_entity.pdbx_description
1 polymer ?
#
loop_
_entity_poly.entity_id
_entity_poly.type
_entity_poly.pdbx_seq_one_letter_code
_entity_poly.pdbx_strand_id
1 'polypeptide(L)'
;MLSEHNYIVAYHSNTNTSDDWNPPQNSAVQLAAAITASARIYMYPYISREDCYYTDTDSVVLGQPLPEEMISSSVLGKFKLEDRVIDGFFLAPKSYSYSTKDKNDIVKFKGPAKDQIDHEWFVLQYEDPSRTKLVQVTNHFRIDWRTLNIIRKETLVKVGIQETNQEKTCISQ
;
A
#
# COMPACT_ATOMS: atom_id res chain seq x y z
N MET A 1 -5.48 -10.76 -37.47
CA MET A 1 -6.82 -10.89 -36.85
C MET A 1 -6.74 -10.36 -35.43
N LEU A 2 -7.62 -9.43 -35.06
CA LEU A 2 -7.76 -8.94 -33.69
C LEU A 2 -8.57 -9.98 -32.90
N SER A 3 -8.00 -10.51 -31.82
CA SER A 3 -8.72 -11.39 -30.88
C SER A 3 -9.28 -10.56 -29.72
N GLU A 4 -10.30 -11.07 -29.02
CA GLU A 4 -10.91 -10.39 -27.86
C GLU A 4 -9.94 -10.10 -26.70
N HIS A 5 -8.73 -10.66 -26.75
CA HIS A 5 -7.73 -10.57 -25.68
C HIS A 5 -6.57 -9.63 -26.00
N ASN A 6 -6.54 -9.03 -27.19
CA ASN A 6 -5.47 -8.16 -27.65
C ASN A 6 -5.92 -6.69 -27.62
N TYR A 7 -5.18 -5.85 -26.91
CA TYR A 7 -5.42 -4.40 -26.92
C TYR A 7 -4.50 -3.73 -27.95
N ILE A 8 -5.05 -2.84 -28.77
CA ILE A 8 -4.27 -1.94 -29.62
C ILE A 8 -3.93 -0.70 -28.79
N VAL A 9 -2.64 -0.41 -28.62
CA VAL A 9 -2.16 0.85 -28.05
C VAL A 9 -1.50 1.66 -29.15
N ALA A 10 -2.03 2.86 -29.41
CA ALA A 10 -1.43 3.82 -30.31
C ALA A 10 -0.65 4.85 -29.47
N TYR A 11 0.67 4.92 -29.68
CA TYR A 11 1.50 5.95 -29.07
C TYR A 11 1.52 7.19 -29.97
N HIS A 12 1.05 8.32 -29.45
CA HIS A 12 1.21 9.62 -30.08
C HIS A 12 2.44 10.30 -29.49
N SER A 13 3.61 10.15 -30.12
CA SER A 13 4.78 10.96 -29.79
C SER A 13 4.67 12.30 -30.52
N ASN A 14 4.56 13.40 -29.77
CA ASN A 14 4.68 14.74 -30.35
C ASN A 14 6.12 14.88 -30.87
N THR A 15 6.29 14.85 -32.20
CA THR A 15 7.60 15.03 -32.87
C THR A 15 7.87 16.49 -33.23
N ASN A 16 7.00 17.42 -32.80
CA ASN A 16 7.27 18.84 -32.92
C ASN A 16 8.48 19.17 -32.05
N THR A 17 9.54 19.67 -32.67
CA THR A 17 10.68 20.29 -32.00
C THR A 17 10.21 21.61 -31.38
N SER A 18 9.41 21.56 -30.32
CA SER A 18 9.44 22.62 -29.33
C SER A 18 10.79 22.55 -28.62
N ASP A 19 11.28 23.69 -28.12
CA ASP A 19 12.35 23.76 -27.13
C ASP A 19 11.89 23.05 -25.85
N ASP A 20 11.75 21.72 -25.93
CA ASP A 20 11.35 20.87 -24.85
C ASP A 20 12.43 21.02 -23.78
N TRP A 21 12.02 21.60 -22.66
CA TRP A 21 12.81 21.70 -21.44
C TRP A 21 13.49 20.35 -21.19
N ASN A 22 14.81 20.32 -21.41
CA ASN A 22 15.65 19.16 -21.18
C ASN A 22 16.36 19.38 -19.84
N PRO A 23 15.69 19.09 -18.70
CA PRO A 23 16.30 19.32 -17.40
C PRO A 23 17.58 18.49 -17.32
N PRO A 24 18.64 19.03 -16.72
CA PRO A 24 19.83 18.23 -16.45
C PRO A 24 19.42 16.98 -15.66
N GLN A 25 19.80 15.80 -16.15
CA GLN A 25 19.57 14.50 -15.50
C GLN A 25 20.46 14.32 -14.26
N ASN A 26 20.73 15.40 -13.53
CA ASN A 26 21.52 15.38 -12.31
C ASN A 26 20.66 14.76 -11.20
N SER A 27 20.64 13.43 -11.16
CA SER A 27 20.09 12.68 -10.04
C SER A 27 20.99 12.90 -8.83
N ALA A 28 20.56 13.73 -7.89
CA ALA A 28 21.25 13.94 -6.62
C ALA A 28 20.84 12.86 -5.60
N VAL A 29 21.37 11.65 -5.77
CA VAL A 29 21.08 10.49 -4.90
C VAL A 29 21.36 10.80 -3.43
N GLN A 30 22.38 11.62 -3.16
CA GLN A 30 22.77 12.04 -1.82
C GLN A 30 21.66 12.87 -1.14
N LEU A 31 21.00 13.76 -1.88
CA LEU A 31 19.88 14.55 -1.35
C LEU A 31 18.66 13.66 -1.07
N ALA A 32 18.34 12.73 -1.97
CA ALA A 32 17.25 11.78 -1.75
C ALA A 32 17.48 10.88 -0.52
N ALA A 33 18.72 10.40 -0.35
CA ALA A 33 19.12 9.64 0.84
C ALA A 33 19.00 10.47 2.12
N ALA A 34 19.43 11.74 2.10
CA ALA A 34 19.30 12.63 3.25
C ALA A 34 17.82 12.87 3.62
N ILE A 35 16.96 13.16 2.63
CA ILE A 35 15.52 13.39 2.84
C ILE A 35 14.86 12.16 3.47
N THR A 36 15.09 10.97 2.90
CA THR A 36 14.48 9.73 3.40
C THR A 36 15.01 9.33 4.78
N ALA A 37 16.29 9.58 5.07
CA ALA A 37 16.86 9.37 6.40
C ALA A 37 16.24 10.33 7.43
N SER A 38 16.15 11.63 7.11
CA SER A 38 15.51 12.62 7.97
C SER A 38 14.04 12.29 8.26
N ALA A 39 13.28 11.85 7.26
CA ALA A 39 11.90 11.42 7.45
C ALA A 39 11.78 10.21 8.40
N ARG A 40 12.67 9.21 8.28
CA ARG A 40 12.68 8.06 9.19
C ARG A 40 13.08 8.43 10.62
N ILE A 41 14.09 9.30 10.77
CA ILE A 41 14.50 9.81 12.09
C ILE A 41 13.33 10.58 12.73
N TYR A 42 12.61 11.39 11.94
CA TYR A 42 11.42 12.10 12.41
C TYR A 42 10.31 11.15 12.86
N MET A 43 10.08 10.06 12.14
CA MET A 43 9.05 9.07 12.50
C MET A 43 9.44 8.18 13.70
N TYR A 44 10.74 8.02 13.96
CA TYR A 44 11.24 7.07 14.96
C TYR A 44 10.62 7.21 16.36
N PRO A 45 10.45 8.41 16.95
CA PRO A 45 9.83 8.56 18.27
C PRO A 45 8.40 8.04 18.37
N TYR A 46 7.67 7.99 17.24
CA TYR A 46 6.31 7.47 17.16
C TYR A 46 6.32 5.95 16.95
N ILE A 47 7.26 5.45 16.15
CA ILE A 47 7.45 4.02 15.88
C ILE A 47 7.96 3.29 17.14
N SER A 48 8.82 3.94 17.94
CA SER A 48 9.41 3.35 19.14
C SER A 48 8.49 3.35 20.36
N ARG A 49 7.23 3.79 20.21
CA ARG A 49 6.26 3.75 21.31
C ARG A 49 5.80 2.32 21.56
N GLU A 50 5.58 1.97 22.82
CA GLU A 50 5.06 0.65 23.21
C GLU A 50 3.66 0.37 22.64
N ASP A 51 2.87 1.43 22.41
CA ASP A 51 1.51 1.35 21.86
C ASP A 51 1.46 1.57 20.33
N CYS A 52 2.58 1.43 19.63
CA CYS A 52 2.63 1.52 18.18
C CYS A 52 2.27 0.17 17.55
N TYR A 53 1.12 0.12 16.87
CA TYR A 53 0.62 -1.09 16.23
C TYR A 53 1.03 -1.24 14.77
N TYR A 54 1.19 -0.13 14.06
CA TYR A 54 1.56 -0.15 12.63
C TYR A 54 2.17 1.18 12.19
N THR A 55 3.04 1.13 11.18
CA THR A 55 3.57 2.31 10.50
C THR A 55 3.81 2.04 9.02
N ASP A 56 3.56 3.05 8.17
CA ASP A 56 4.00 3.06 6.77
C ASP A 56 4.35 4.49 6.34
N THR A 57 5.63 4.69 6.02
CA THR A 57 6.22 5.93 5.49
C THR A 57 6.03 7.16 6.39
N ASP A 58 4.84 7.74 6.41
CA ASP A 58 4.44 8.98 7.10
C ASP A 58 3.16 8.79 7.95
N SER A 59 2.72 7.54 8.15
CA SER A 59 1.57 7.18 8.96
C SER A 59 1.94 6.30 10.15
N VAL A 60 1.16 6.39 11.22
CA VAL A 60 1.29 5.57 12.42
C VAL A 60 -0.09 5.25 13.00
N VAL A 61 -0.27 4.03 13.49
CA VAL A 61 -1.46 3.58 14.23
C VAL A 61 -1.06 3.36 15.68
N LEU A 62 -1.68 4.09 16.60
CA LEU A 62 -1.32 4.14 18.01
C LEU A 62 -2.49 3.74 18.89
N GLY A 63 -2.22 3.11 20.04
CA GLY A 63 -3.23 2.81 21.06
C GLY A 63 -3.70 4.03 21.83
N GLN A 64 -2.80 4.98 22.11
CA GLN A 64 -3.10 6.25 22.76
C GLN A 64 -2.98 7.41 21.76
N PRO A 65 -3.89 8.41 21.85
CA PRO A 65 -3.85 9.55 20.95
C PRO A 65 -2.56 10.37 21.11
N LEU A 66 -2.14 11.01 20.02
CA LEU A 66 -1.10 12.03 20.08
C LEU A 66 -1.64 13.30 20.76
N PRO A 67 -0.78 14.05 21.49
CA PRO A 67 -1.08 15.39 21.97
C PRO A 67 -1.64 16.31 20.87
N GLU A 68 -2.63 17.14 21.23
CA GLU A 68 -3.36 18.00 20.28
C GLU A 68 -2.44 18.98 19.55
N GLU A 69 -1.35 19.42 20.19
CA GLU A 69 -0.37 20.32 19.59
C GLU A 69 0.36 19.70 18.39
N MET A 70 0.41 18.37 18.30
CA MET A 70 1.04 17.65 17.18
C MET A 70 0.05 17.31 16.06
N ILE A 71 -1.24 17.59 16.24
CA ILE A 71 -2.29 17.25 15.28
C ILE A 71 -2.76 18.50 14.55
N SER A 72 -2.73 18.46 13.21
CA SER A 72 -3.35 19.47 12.35
C SER A 72 -3.51 18.93 10.92
N SER A 73 -4.64 19.22 10.30
CA SER A 73 -4.89 18.88 8.89
C SER A 73 -4.28 19.87 7.89
N SER A 74 -3.73 21.00 8.35
CA SER A 74 -3.29 22.11 7.48
C SER A 74 -1.87 22.60 7.75
N VAL A 75 -1.32 22.34 8.94
CA VAL A 75 0.04 22.78 9.28
C VAL A 75 1.06 21.73 8.84
N LEU A 76 2.02 22.15 8.01
CA LEU A 76 3.10 21.29 7.53
C LEU A 76 3.91 20.73 8.71
N GLY A 77 4.21 19.43 8.64
CA GLY A 77 4.97 18.69 9.65
C GLY A 77 4.13 18.15 10.80
N LYS A 78 2.87 18.60 10.97
CA LYS A 78 1.95 18.01 11.95
C LYS A 78 1.22 16.81 11.36
N PHE A 79 0.76 15.91 12.24
CA PHE A 79 -0.02 14.75 11.82
C PHE A 79 -1.47 15.13 11.57
N LYS A 80 -2.05 14.59 10.50
CA LYS A 80 -3.49 14.63 10.28
C LYS A 80 -4.13 13.44 10.99
N LEU A 81 -5.15 13.68 11.79
CA LEU A 81 -5.99 12.60 12.32
C LEU A 81 -6.88 12.08 11.18
N GLU A 82 -6.54 10.90 10.64
CA GLU A 82 -7.32 10.26 9.58
C GLU A 82 -8.52 9.51 10.14
N ASP A 83 -8.29 8.56 11.05
CA ASP A 83 -9.33 7.65 11.54
C ASP A 83 -9.22 7.37 13.04
N ARG A 84 -10.33 6.93 13.63
CA ARG A 84 -10.38 6.32 14.97
C ARG A 84 -10.77 4.85 14.83
N VAL A 85 -9.78 3.98 15.03
CA VAL A 85 -9.92 2.52 14.90
C VAL A 85 -10.60 1.94 16.14
N ILE A 86 -11.62 1.10 15.94
CA ILE A 86 -12.21 0.27 17.01
C ILE A 86 -11.54 -1.10 17.04
N ASP A 87 -11.47 -1.73 15.88
CA ASP A 87 -10.90 -3.05 15.68
C ASP A 87 -10.04 -3.04 14.42
N GLY A 88 -8.93 -3.78 14.42
CA GLY A 88 -8.10 -3.88 13.23
C GLY A 88 -7.01 -4.94 13.28
N PHE A 89 -6.74 -5.51 12.10
CA PHE A 89 -5.74 -6.53 11.85
C PHE A 89 -4.62 -5.97 10.98
N PHE A 90 -3.40 -5.94 11.52
CA PHE A 90 -2.20 -5.48 10.81
C PHE A 90 -1.25 -6.67 10.69
N LEU A 91 -1.37 -7.40 9.57
CA LEU A 91 -0.72 -8.71 9.42
C LEU A 91 0.62 -8.66 8.69
N ALA A 92 0.83 -7.67 7.82
CA ALA A 92 2.06 -7.49 7.05
C ALA A 92 2.15 -6.06 6.47
N PRO A 93 3.32 -5.63 5.95
CA PRO A 93 3.47 -4.30 5.35
C PRO A 93 2.50 -4.10 4.19
N LYS A 94 1.66 -3.06 4.28
CA LYS A 94 0.60 -2.73 3.30
C LYS A 94 -0.49 -3.81 3.17
N SER A 95 -0.64 -4.65 4.19
CA SER A 95 -1.69 -5.66 4.29
C SER A 95 -2.34 -5.57 5.67
N TYR A 96 -3.40 -4.78 5.76
CA TYR A 96 -4.16 -4.55 6.97
C TYR A 96 -5.64 -4.27 6.69
N SER A 97 -6.48 -4.47 7.68
CA SER A 97 -7.87 -4.04 7.66
C SER A 97 -8.32 -3.56 9.03
N TYR A 98 -9.16 -2.53 9.08
CA TYR A 98 -9.71 -2.02 10.33
C TYR A 98 -11.09 -1.41 10.16
N SER A 99 -11.84 -1.37 11.24
CA SER A 99 -13.18 -0.80 11.32
C SER A 99 -13.18 0.49 12.12
N THR A 100 -13.96 1.46 11.65
CA THR A 100 -14.15 2.77 12.31
C THR A 100 -15.54 2.86 12.95
N LYS A 101 -15.74 3.84 13.85
CA LYS A 101 -17.05 4.08 14.49
C LYS A 101 -18.20 4.27 13.50
N ASP A 102 -17.90 4.72 12.29
CA ASP A 102 -18.89 5.03 11.26
C ASP A 102 -19.19 3.83 10.32
N LYS A 103 -18.83 2.60 10.72
CA LYS A 103 -19.16 1.31 10.07
C LYS A 103 -18.58 1.06 8.68
N ASN A 104 -17.59 1.84 8.24
CA ASN A 104 -16.86 1.51 7.02
C ASN A 104 -15.60 0.72 7.37
N ASP A 105 -15.53 -0.52 6.89
CA ASP A 105 -14.33 -1.33 6.94
C ASP A 105 -13.33 -0.84 5.89
N ILE A 106 -12.13 -0.53 6.33
CA ILE A 106 -11.02 -0.17 5.46
C ILE A 106 -10.20 -1.43 5.24
N VAL A 107 -9.98 -1.78 3.97
CA VAL A 107 -9.17 -2.93 3.57
C VAL A 107 -8.03 -2.45 2.68
N LYS A 108 -6.80 -2.80 3.06
CA LYS A 108 -5.58 -2.55 2.28
C LYS A 108 -4.83 -3.86 2.14
N PHE A 109 -4.61 -4.30 0.91
CA PHE A 109 -3.88 -5.53 0.64
C PHE A 109 -2.83 -5.32 -0.46
N LYS A 110 -1.59 -5.70 -0.17
CA LYS A 110 -0.50 -5.65 -1.14
C LYS A 110 -0.50 -6.90 -2.01
N GLY A 111 -0.93 -6.76 -3.25
CA GLY A 111 -0.78 -7.82 -4.24
C GLY A 111 -1.84 -7.79 -5.34
N PRO A 112 -1.78 -8.76 -6.27
CA PRO A 112 -2.69 -8.83 -7.41
C PRO A 112 -4.13 -9.16 -7.00
N ALA A 113 -4.34 -9.76 -5.83
CA ALA A 113 -5.66 -10.21 -5.36
C ALA A 113 -6.42 -9.16 -4.53
N LYS A 114 -6.01 -7.88 -4.53
CA LYS A 114 -6.57 -6.84 -3.65
C LYS A 114 -8.10 -6.73 -3.68
N ASP A 115 -8.72 -6.94 -4.86
CA ASP A 115 -10.16 -6.75 -5.07
C ASP A 115 -10.98 -7.97 -4.60
N GLN A 116 -10.31 -9.00 -4.10
CA GLN A 116 -10.89 -10.30 -3.72
C GLN A 116 -10.68 -10.60 -2.22
N ILE A 117 -10.12 -9.63 -1.50
CA ILE A 117 -9.81 -9.70 -0.08
C ILE A 117 -10.72 -8.71 0.64
N ASP A 118 -11.41 -9.21 1.65
CA ASP A 118 -12.32 -8.47 2.53
C ASP A 118 -11.79 -8.50 3.97
N HIS A 119 -12.48 -7.82 4.88
CA HIS A 119 -12.13 -7.79 6.30
C HIS A 119 -12.18 -9.20 6.92
N GLU A 120 -13.18 -10.02 6.56
CA GLU A 120 -13.33 -11.39 7.04
C GLU A 120 -12.11 -12.27 6.72
N TRP A 121 -11.51 -12.08 5.53
CA TRP A 121 -10.27 -12.76 5.19
C TRP A 121 -9.14 -12.44 6.17
N PHE A 122 -9.02 -11.20 6.66
CA PHE A 122 -8.01 -10.83 7.66
C PHE A 122 -8.26 -11.50 9.01
N VAL A 123 -9.50 -11.57 9.47
CA VAL A 123 -9.89 -12.29 10.69
C VAL A 123 -9.44 -13.75 10.58
N LEU A 124 -9.83 -14.42 9.49
CA LEU A 124 -9.53 -15.83 9.27
C LEU A 124 -8.04 -16.10 9.06
N GLN A 125 -7.29 -15.16 8.49
CA GLN A 125 -5.84 -15.26 8.31
C GLN A 125 -5.08 -15.02 9.62
N TYR A 126 -5.64 -14.23 10.53
CA TYR A 126 -5.11 -14.04 11.88
C TYR A 126 -5.32 -15.31 12.72
N GLU A 127 -6.51 -15.91 12.66
CA GLU A 127 -6.83 -17.17 13.35
C GLU A 127 -5.98 -18.36 12.86
N ASP A 128 -5.79 -18.48 11.54
CA ASP A 128 -4.94 -19.50 10.93
C ASP A 128 -3.86 -18.86 10.04
N PRO A 129 -2.65 -18.62 10.58
CA PRO A 129 -1.48 -18.16 9.84
C PRO A 129 -1.12 -18.98 8.60
N SER A 130 -1.43 -20.28 8.59
CA SER A 130 -1.07 -21.18 7.50
C SER A 130 -2.11 -21.19 6.37
N ARG A 131 -3.25 -20.52 6.59
CA ARG A 131 -4.36 -20.44 5.65
C ARG A 131 -3.91 -19.86 4.32
N THR A 132 -4.35 -20.52 3.26
CA THR A 132 -4.13 -20.03 1.90
C THR A 132 -5.41 -20.20 1.07
N LYS A 133 -5.72 -19.20 0.25
CA LYS A 133 -6.91 -19.16 -0.62
C LYS A 133 -6.47 -19.04 -2.07
N LEU A 134 -7.01 -19.87 -2.95
CA LEU A 134 -6.84 -19.70 -4.40
C LEU A 134 -7.89 -18.72 -4.91
N VAL A 135 -7.43 -17.69 -5.61
CA VAL A 135 -8.28 -16.61 -6.11
C VAL A 135 -7.97 -16.38 -7.59
N GLN A 136 -9.01 -16.20 -8.42
CA GLN A 136 -8.83 -15.79 -9.80
C GLN A 136 -8.60 -14.27 -9.88
N VAL A 137 -7.54 -13.87 -10.56
CA VAL A 137 -7.21 -12.46 -10.80
C VAL A 137 -7.08 -12.22 -12.30
N THR A 138 -7.70 -11.13 -12.75
CA THR A 138 -7.61 -10.66 -14.13
C THR A 138 -6.61 -9.53 -14.24
N ASN A 139 -5.53 -9.74 -14.99
CA ASN A 139 -4.61 -8.69 -15.39
C ASN A 139 -4.98 -8.19 -16.78
N HIS A 140 -5.48 -6.96 -16.88
CA HIS A 140 -5.87 -6.37 -18.16
C HIS A 140 -4.67 -5.95 -19.04
N PHE A 141 -3.54 -5.61 -18.42
CA PHE A 141 -2.38 -5.03 -19.11
C PHE A 141 -1.12 -5.87 -18.92
N ARG A 142 -1.13 -7.13 -19.35
CA ARG A 142 0.07 -7.96 -19.30
C ARG A 142 0.87 -7.82 -20.59
N ILE A 143 2.10 -7.35 -20.48
CA ILE A 143 3.03 -7.26 -21.61
C ILE A 143 3.66 -8.64 -21.83
N ASP A 144 3.55 -9.16 -23.04
CA ASP A 144 4.42 -10.24 -23.52
C ASP A 144 5.72 -9.60 -24.04
N TRP A 145 6.79 -9.72 -23.27
CA TRP A 145 8.08 -9.10 -23.61
C TRP A 145 8.73 -9.64 -24.90
N ARG A 146 8.30 -10.80 -25.42
CA ARG A 146 8.83 -11.33 -26.69
C ARG A 146 8.15 -10.72 -27.89
N THR A 147 6.83 -10.56 -27.81
CA THR A 147 6.01 -10.05 -28.92
C THR A 147 5.63 -8.58 -28.77
N LEU A 148 5.91 -8.00 -27.60
CA LEU A 148 5.50 -6.67 -27.14
C LEU A 148 3.98 -6.44 -27.18
N ASN A 149 3.19 -7.52 -27.25
CA ASN A 149 1.74 -7.44 -27.21
C ASN A 149 1.24 -7.22 -25.78
N ILE A 150 0.15 -6.46 -25.67
CA ILE A 150 -0.57 -6.26 -24.41
C ILE A 150 -1.79 -7.16 -24.43
N ILE A 151 -1.83 -8.10 -23.48
CA ILE A 151 -2.88 -9.11 -23.39
C ILE A 151 -3.63 -9.03 -22.06
N ARG A 152 -4.94 -9.30 -22.12
CA ARG A 152 -5.71 -9.68 -20.93
C ARG A 152 -5.34 -11.11 -20.54
N LYS A 153 -4.95 -11.31 -19.28
CA LYS A 153 -4.64 -12.64 -18.75
C LYS A 153 -5.30 -12.88 -17.41
N GLU A 154 -6.03 -13.99 -17.33
CA GLU A 154 -6.58 -14.53 -16.10
C GLU A 154 -5.57 -15.50 -15.48
N THR A 155 -5.40 -15.45 -14.17
CA THR A 155 -4.43 -16.31 -13.47
C THR A 155 -4.97 -16.65 -12.09
N LEU A 156 -4.79 -17.92 -11.69
CA LEU A 156 -5.03 -18.36 -10.33
C LEU A 156 -3.84 -17.98 -9.44
N VAL A 157 -4.10 -17.21 -8.40
CA VAL A 157 -3.10 -16.76 -7.43
C VAL A 157 -3.41 -17.39 -6.08
N LYS A 158 -2.39 -17.98 -5.45
CA LYS A 158 -2.44 -18.43 -4.06
C LYS A 158 -2.20 -17.23 -3.15
N VAL A 159 -3.18 -16.88 -2.35
CA VAL A 159 -3.15 -15.76 -1.41
C VAL A 159 -3.02 -16.29 0.00
N GLY A 160 -2.08 -15.75 0.76
CA GLY A 160 -1.82 -16.05 2.16
C GLY A 160 -0.68 -15.16 2.64
N ILE A 161 -0.67 -14.81 3.92
CA ILE A 161 0.44 -14.06 4.52
C ILE A 161 1.28 -15.07 5.30
N GLN A 162 2.48 -15.36 4.79
CA GLN A 162 3.47 -16.13 5.54
C GLN A 162 3.93 -15.33 6.76
N GLU A 163 4.25 -16.02 7.85
CA GLU A 163 4.82 -15.39 9.03
C GLU A 163 6.14 -14.70 8.68
N THR A 164 6.08 -13.38 8.61
CA THR A 164 7.27 -12.52 8.66
C THR A 164 7.64 -12.28 10.12
N ASN A 165 8.91 -11.99 10.41
CA ASN A 165 9.40 -11.61 11.75
C ASN A 165 8.75 -10.32 12.35
N GLN A 166 7.67 -9.82 11.74
CA GLN A 166 6.88 -8.72 12.27
C GLN A 166 5.74 -9.32 13.09
N GLU A 167 5.60 -8.83 14.33
CA GLU A 167 4.49 -9.20 15.20
C GLU A 167 3.17 -8.85 14.52
N LYS A 168 2.31 -9.85 14.36
CA LYS A 168 0.94 -9.65 13.88
C LYS A 168 0.19 -8.95 15.00
N THR A 169 -0.39 -7.80 14.70
CA THR A 169 -1.08 -7.01 15.71
C THR A 169 -2.57 -7.00 15.43
N CYS A 170 -3.34 -7.39 16.45
CA CYS A 170 -4.78 -7.20 16.51
C CYS A 170 -5.07 -6.11 17.54
N ILE A 171 -5.90 -5.14 17.14
CA ILE A 171 -6.45 -4.12 18.02
C ILE A 171 -7.89 -4.51 18.27
N SER A 172 -8.29 -4.66 19.53
CA SER A 172 -9.69 -4.74 19.95
C SER A 172 -9.88 -3.87 21.20
N GLN A 173 -10.80 -2.90 21.13
CA GLN A 173 -11.15 -2.00 22.24
C GLN A 173 -12.52 -2.32 22.82
#